data_AF-K2C653-F1
#
_entry.id   AF-K2C653-F1
#
_cell.length_a   1.000
_cell.length_b   1.000
_cell.length_c   1.000
_cell.angle_alpha   90.00
_cell.angle_beta   90.00
_cell.angle_gamma   90.00
#
_symmetry.space_group_name_H-M   'P 1'
#
loop_
_entity.id
_entity.type
_entity.pdbx_description
1 polymer ?
#
loop_
_entity_poly.entity_id
_entity_poly.type
_entity_poly.pdbx_seq_one_letter_code
_entity_poly.pdbx_strand_id
1 'polypeptide(L)'
;MRINFAMWKKAFSSLVKMESIDEWRSLDLVSKWLIATRSGVTMVTLYTCAIGGILAWRDGYLHPVVWLIITLGLFLAHGTNNLLNDYTDFSRGIDSLDYFRIQYGVHPLYQGFWT
;
A
#
# COMPACT_ATOMS: atom_id res chain seq x y z
N MET A 1 8.86 11.48 -15.66
CA MET A 1 9.20 10.18 -15.05
C MET A 1 8.53 9.07 -15.86
N ARG A 2 9.21 7.94 -16.10
CA ARG A 2 8.63 6.83 -16.88
C ARG A 2 7.84 5.89 -15.96
N ILE A 3 6.75 5.33 -16.45
CA ILE A 3 5.95 4.35 -15.71
C ILE A 3 6.79 3.10 -15.44
N ASN A 4 6.81 2.63 -14.19
CA ASN A 4 7.58 1.45 -13.78
C ASN A 4 6.66 0.29 -13.35
N PHE A 5 6.11 -0.43 -14.33
CA PHE A 5 5.24 -1.60 -14.07
C PHE A 5 5.92 -2.70 -13.26
N ALA A 6 7.25 -2.86 -13.38
CA ALA A 6 8.00 -3.82 -12.58
C ALA A 6 7.98 -3.45 -11.09
N MET A 7 8.12 -2.16 -10.78
CA MET A 7 7.99 -1.67 -9.41
C MET A 7 6.57 -1.81 -8.88
N TRP A 8 5.55 -1.60 -9.71
CA TRP A 8 4.16 -1.81 -9.29
C TRP A 8 3.94 -3.25 -8.85
N LYS A 9 4.35 -4.23 -9.69
CA LYS A 9 4.28 -5.65 -9.34
C LYS A 9 5.04 -5.96 -8.05
N LYS A 10 6.24 -5.39 -7.88
CA LYS A 10 7.05 -5.56 -6.67
C LYS A 10 6.33 -5.01 -5.43
N ALA A 11 5.81 -3.79 -5.50
CA ALA A 11 5.10 -3.13 -4.40
C ALA A 11 3.79 -3.83 -4.02
N PHE A 12 3.12 -4.51 -4.97
CA PHE A 12 1.99 -5.39 -4.66
C PHE A 12 2.41 -6.72 -4.02
N SER A 13 3.60 -7.24 -4.34
CA SER A 13 4.02 -8.57 -3.89
C SER A 13 4.78 -8.56 -2.57
N SER A 14 5.44 -7.46 -2.23
CA SER A 14 6.24 -7.33 -1.01
C SER A 14 6.33 -5.88 -0.53
N LEU A 15 6.77 -5.72 0.72
CA LEU A 15 7.23 -4.43 1.20
C LEU A 15 8.58 -4.10 0.56
N VAL A 16 8.72 -2.87 0.06
CA VAL A 16 9.92 -2.43 -0.64
C VAL A 16 10.73 -1.57 0.31
N LYS A 17 11.95 -2.01 0.61
CA LYS A 17 12.94 -1.22 1.34
C LYS A 17 13.74 -0.36 0.36
N MET A 18 13.97 0.90 0.71
CA MET A 18 14.88 1.81 0.02
C MET A 18 15.59 2.67 1.06
N GLU A 19 16.87 2.94 0.81
CA GLU A 19 17.71 3.77 1.69
C GLU A 19 18.04 5.12 1.06
N SER A 20 17.93 5.25 -0.28
CA SER A 20 18.28 6.45 -1.02
C SER A 20 17.05 7.27 -1.42
N ILE A 21 17.10 8.57 -1.13
CA ILE A 21 16.12 9.55 -1.62
C ILE A 21 16.17 9.70 -3.15
N ASP A 22 17.31 9.43 -3.80
CA ASP A 22 17.43 9.49 -5.25
C ASP A 22 16.69 8.33 -5.91
N GLU A 23 16.76 7.13 -5.33
CA GLU A 23 15.95 5.99 -5.75
C GLU A 23 14.46 6.33 -5.65
N TRP A 24 14.04 6.88 -4.52
CA TRP A 24 12.67 7.35 -4.32
C TRP A 24 12.26 8.42 -5.35
N ARG A 25 13.11 9.43 -5.58
CA ARG A 25 12.86 10.51 -6.55
C ARG A 25 12.79 10.02 -7.98
N SER A 26 13.32 8.85 -8.31
CA SER A 26 13.23 8.23 -9.63
C SER A 26 11.90 7.51 -9.91
N LEU A 27 11.10 7.24 -8.87
CA LEU A 27 9.84 6.49 -8.96
C LEU A 27 8.66 7.31 -9.48
N ASP A 28 7.88 6.72 -10.39
CA ASP A 28 6.60 7.31 -10.79
C ASP A 28 5.62 7.49 -9.62
N LEU A 29 4.62 8.35 -9.82
CA LEU A 29 3.65 8.70 -8.78
C LEU A 29 2.92 7.47 -8.20
N VAL A 30 2.58 6.50 -9.05
CA VAL A 30 1.86 5.28 -8.62
C VAL A 30 2.79 4.38 -7.82
N SER A 31 4.04 4.21 -8.25
CA SER A 31 5.07 3.49 -7.48
C SER A 31 5.25 4.09 -6.07
N LYS A 32 5.37 5.43 -5.97
CA LYS A 32 5.48 6.12 -4.68
C LYS A 32 4.26 5.88 -3.80
N TRP A 33 3.05 5.97 -4.38
CA TRP A 33 1.80 5.77 -3.66
C TRP A 33 1.66 4.33 -3.15
N LEU A 34 1.92 3.32 -4.00
CA LEU A 34 1.86 1.90 -3.64
C LEU A 34 2.83 1.55 -2.49
N ILE A 35 4.07 2.04 -2.57
CA ILE A 35 5.07 1.82 -1.53
C ILE A 35 4.65 2.51 -0.23
N ALA A 36 4.25 3.78 -0.29
CA ALA A 36 3.87 4.54 0.90
C ALA A 36 2.67 3.93 1.64
N THR A 37 1.65 3.49 0.89
CA THR A 37 0.44 2.85 1.44
C THR A 37 0.63 1.42 1.92
N ARG A 38 1.85 0.87 1.79
CA ARG A 38 2.17 -0.53 2.13
C ARG A 38 1.32 -1.52 1.34
N SER A 39 1.20 -1.31 0.02
CA SER A 39 0.30 -2.09 -0.85
C SER A 39 0.53 -3.62 -0.77
N GLY A 40 1.75 -4.08 -0.47
CA GLY A 40 2.03 -5.50 -0.28
C GLY A 40 1.17 -6.16 0.81
N VAL A 41 0.82 -5.42 1.86
CA VAL A 41 -0.07 -5.91 2.93
C VAL A 41 -1.53 -5.81 2.52
N THR A 42 -1.90 -4.81 1.72
CA THR A 42 -3.27 -4.64 1.22
C THR A 42 -3.74 -5.76 0.30
N MET A 43 -2.82 -6.63 -0.16
CA MET A 43 -3.18 -7.88 -0.84
C MET A 43 -4.12 -8.74 -0.02
N VAL A 44 -4.01 -8.75 1.32
CA VAL A 44 -4.97 -9.48 2.18
C VAL A 44 -6.40 -8.99 1.96
N THR A 45 -6.59 -7.68 1.78
CA THR A 45 -7.90 -7.08 1.50
C THR A 45 -8.41 -7.49 0.13
N LEU A 46 -7.54 -7.52 -0.89
CA LEU A 46 -7.92 -7.98 -2.22
C LEU A 46 -8.31 -9.47 -2.22
N TYR A 47 -7.57 -10.31 -1.49
CA TYR A 47 -7.94 -11.73 -1.31
C TYR A 47 -9.28 -11.88 -0.60
N THR A 48 -9.54 -11.15 0.48
CA THR A 48 -10.84 -11.17 1.17
C THR A 48 -11.97 -10.73 0.26
N CYS A 49 -11.77 -9.67 -0.54
CA CYS A 49 -12.76 -9.22 -1.52
C CYS A 49 -13.01 -10.25 -2.62
N ALA A 50 -11.95 -10.92 -3.12
CA ALA A 50 -12.07 -11.98 -4.10
C ALA A 50 -12.86 -13.17 -3.57
N ILE A 51 -12.57 -13.62 -2.34
CA ILE A 51 -13.33 -14.69 -1.67
C ILE A 51 -14.79 -14.28 -1.52
N GLY A 52 -15.07 -13.05 -1.05
CA GLY A 52 -16.44 -12.54 -0.94
C GLY A 52 -17.17 -12.50 -2.29
N GLY A 53 -16.48 -12.11 -3.36
CA GLY A 53 -17.03 -12.14 -4.73
C GLY A 53 -17.34 -13.55 -5.22
N ILE A 54 -16.46 -14.52 -4.94
CA ILE A 54 -16.67 -15.94 -5.29
C ILE A 54 -17.86 -16.52 -4.53
N LEU A 55 -18.01 -16.19 -3.23
CA LEU A 55 -19.15 -16.62 -2.43
C LEU A 55 -20.47 -16.01 -2.93
N ALA A 56 -20.47 -14.71 -3.23
CA ALA A 56 -21.64 -14.05 -3.82
C ALA A 56 -21.99 -14.65 -5.20
N TRP A 57 -20.98 -15.02 -5.99
CA TRP A 57 -21.19 -15.67 -7.29
C TRP A 57 -21.81 -17.05 -7.14
N ARG A 58 -21.28 -17.87 -6.21
CA ARG A 58 -21.83 -19.20 -5.88
C ARG A 58 -23.31 -19.12 -5.53
N ASP A 59 -23.72 -18.10 -4.79
CA ASP A 59 -25.10 -17.93 -4.32
C ASP A 59 -26.00 -17.15 -5.30
N GLY A 60 -25.48 -16.75 -6.47
CA GLY A 60 -26.25 -16.05 -7.51
C GLY A 60 -26.48 -14.55 -7.25
N TYR A 61 -25.76 -13.95 -6.29
CA TYR A 61 -25.89 -12.55 -5.88
C TYR A 61 -24.72 -11.64 -6.29
N LEU A 62 -23.76 -12.15 -7.08
CA LEU A 62 -22.64 -11.32 -7.53
C LEU A 62 -23.14 -10.23 -8.51
N HIS A 63 -22.97 -8.97 -8.10
CA HIS A 63 -23.05 -7.81 -8.98
C HIS A 63 -21.62 -7.32 -9.27
N PRO A 64 -21.04 -7.61 -10.46
CA PRO A 64 -19.63 -7.37 -10.73
C PRO A 64 -19.19 -5.91 -10.53
N VAL A 65 -20.03 -4.95 -10.92
CA VAL A 65 -19.74 -3.52 -10.75
C VAL A 65 -19.72 -3.12 -9.28
N VAL A 66 -20.70 -3.58 -8.49
CA VAL A 66 -20.76 -3.30 -7.05
C VAL A 66 -19.58 -3.93 -6.32
N TRP A 67 -19.26 -5.19 -6.64
CA TRP A 67 -18.10 -5.88 -6.11
C TRP A 67 -16.80 -5.14 -6.43
N LEU A 68 -16.64 -4.64 -7.65
CA LEU A 68 -15.46 -3.87 -8.05
C LEU A 68 -15.35 -2.55 -7.27
N ILE A 69 -16.46 -1.81 -7.14
CA ILE A 69 -16.49 -0.55 -6.36
C ILE A 69 -16.11 -0.81 -4.91
N ILE A 70 -16.68 -1.84 -4.28
CA ILE A 70 -16.36 -2.22 -2.90
C ILE A 70 -14.89 -2.61 -2.78
N THR A 71 -14.38 -3.43 -3.69
CA THR A 71 -12.99 -3.91 -3.68
C THR A 71 -12.01 -2.74 -3.79
N LEU A 72 -12.24 -1.82 -4.72
CA LEU A 72 -11.42 -0.62 -4.89
C LEU A 72 -11.54 0.31 -3.69
N GLY A 73 -12.76 0.51 -3.17
CA GLY A 73 -13.01 1.32 -1.98
C GLY A 73 -12.27 0.80 -0.75
N LEU A 74 -12.33 -0.51 -0.50
CA LEU A 74 -11.62 -1.16 0.62
C LEU A 74 -10.11 -1.12 0.45
N PHE A 75 -9.60 -1.30 -0.77
CA PHE A 75 -8.17 -1.18 -1.08
C PHE A 75 -7.65 0.23 -0.76
N LEU A 76 -8.36 1.27 -1.22
CA LEU A 76 -8.03 2.67 -0.94
C LEU A 76 -8.18 3.01 0.53
N ALA A 77 -9.22 2.51 1.21
CA ALA A 77 -9.45 2.74 2.64
C ALA A 77 -8.34 2.12 3.50
N HIS A 78 -7.92 0.89 3.20
CA HIS A 78 -6.80 0.25 3.89
C HIS A 78 -5.49 1.02 3.64
N GLY A 79 -5.19 1.38 2.39
CA GLY A 79 -4.01 2.20 2.08
C GLY A 79 -4.01 3.54 2.84
N THR A 80 -5.18 4.20 2.93
CA THR A 80 -5.35 5.44 3.72
C THR A 80 -5.12 5.20 5.20
N ASN A 81 -5.68 4.12 5.76
CA ASN A 81 -5.50 3.76 7.16
C ASN A 81 -4.02 3.48 7.48
N ASN A 82 -3.29 2.87 6.55
CA ASN A 82 -1.85 2.67 6.68
C ASN A 82 -1.12 4.01 6.76
N LEU A 83 -1.43 4.96 5.90
CA LEU A 83 -0.82 6.30 5.94
C LEU A 83 -1.16 7.08 7.23
N LEU A 84 -2.41 6.98 7.70
CA LEU A 84 -2.84 7.63 8.94
C LEU A 84 -2.13 7.04 10.17
N ASN A 85 -1.94 5.73 10.18
CA ASN A 85 -1.17 5.04 11.22
C ASN A 85 0.26 5.59 11.23
N ASP A 86 0.92 5.58 10.07
CA ASP A 86 2.29 6.08 9.92
C ASP A 86 2.45 7.55 10.35
N TYR A 87 1.47 8.40 10.03
CA TYR A 87 1.48 9.80 10.44
C TYR A 87 1.28 9.96 11.96
N THR A 88 0.39 9.15 12.53
CA THR A 88 0.08 9.20 13.97
C THR A 88 1.29 8.75 14.79
N ASP A 89 1.95 7.66 14.40
CA ASP A 89 3.15 7.15 15.07
C ASP A 89 4.31 8.15 14.94
N PHE A 90 4.50 8.73 13.75
CA PHE A 90 5.54 9.74 13.50
C PHE A 90 5.31 11.01 14.35
N SER A 91 4.08 11.55 14.34
CA SER A 91 3.75 12.78 15.07
C SER A 91 3.84 12.62 16.59
N ARG A 92 3.70 11.40 17.10
CA ARG A 92 3.86 11.08 18.52
C ARG A 92 5.30 10.71 18.91
N GLY A 93 6.23 10.68 17.96
CA GLY A 93 7.63 10.30 18.20
C GLY A 93 7.81 8.82 18.56
N ILE A 94 6.88 7.95 18.15
CA ILE A 94 6.94 6.50 18.41
C ILE A 94 7.89 5.82 17.41
N ASP A 95 7.93 6.32 16.17
CA ASP A 95 8.89 5.87 15.16
C ASP A 95 10.32 6.23 15.60
N SER A 96 11.16 5.21 15.78
CA SER A 96 12.57 5.30 16.15
C SER A 96 13.45 4.55 15.15
N LEU A 97 14.78 4.68 15.25
CA LEU A 97 15.73 4.00 14.34
C LEU A 97 15.56 2.48 14.32
N ASP A 98 15.13 1.89 15.43
CA ASP A 98 14.89 0.45 15.56
C ASP A 98 13.44 0.06 15.22
N TYR A 99 12.61 1.01 14.79
CA TYR A 99 11.23 0.74 14.46
C TYR A 99 11.15 -0.20 13.26
N PHE A 100 10.47 -1.34 13.49
CA PHE A 100 10.42 -2.48 12.59
C PHE A 100 10.14 -2.11 11.13
N ARG A 101 9.30 -1.10 10.89
CA ARG A 101 8.93 -0.70 9.53
C ARG A 101 10.13 -0.33 8.66
N ILE A 102 11.09 0.43 9.19
CA ILE A 102 12.25 0.91 8.42
C ILE A 102 13.20 -0.26 8.07
N GLN A 103 13.13 -1.35 8.82
CA GLN A 103 13.97 -2.54 8.60
C GLN A 103 13.55 -3.33 7.35
N TYR A 104 12.27 -3.28 6.96
CA TYR A 104 11.75 -4.06 5.83
C TYR A 104 11.01 -3.25 4.76
N GLY A 105 10.78 -1.95 4.97
CA GLY A 105 10.02 -1.12 4.06
C GLY A 105 10.34 0.37 4.17
N VAL A 106 9.89 1.14 3.19
CA VAL A 106 10.01 2.60 3.22
C VAL A 106 9.02 3.21 4.23
N HIS A 107 9.50 4.17 5.00
CA HIS A 107 8.73 5.09 5.83
C HIS A 107 8.92 6.53 5.32
N PRO A 108 8.08 7.04 4.40
CA PRO A 108 8.37 8.28 3.69
C PRO A 108 8.51 9.53 4.58
N LEU A 109 7.70 9.63 5.65
CA LEU A 109 7.79 10.73 6.63
C LEU A 109 9.08 10.66 7.44
N TYR A 110 9.31 9.55 8.14
CA TYR A 110 10.51 9.37 8.98
C TYR A 110 11.82 9.48 8.20
N GLN A 111 11.89 8.89 6.99
CA GLN A 111 13.09 8.94 6.16
C GLN A 111 13.24 10.27 5.38
N GLY A 112 12.28 11.20 5.45
CA GLY A 112 12.34 12.48 4.75
C GLY A 112 12.20 12.36 3.21
N PHE A 113 11.50 11.34 2.72
CA PHE A 113 11.33 11.12 1.27
C PHE A 113 10.20 11.95 0.65
N TRP A 114 9.31 12.50 1.48
CA TRP A 114 8.21 13.38 1.06
C TRP A 114 8.50 14.88 1.14
N THR A 115 9.73 15.25 1.52
CA THR A 115 10.25 16.62 1.59
C THR A 115 11.31 16.85 0.51
#